data_AF-A0A943W6Q5-F1
#
_entry.id   AF-A0A943W6Q5-F1
#
_cell.length_a   1.000
_cell.length_b   1.000
_cell.length_c   1.000
_cell.angle_alpha   90.00
_cell.angle_beta   90.00
_cell.angle_gamma   90.00
#
_symmetry.space_group_name_H-M   'P 1'
#
loop_
_entity.id
_entity.type
_entity.pdbx_description
1 polymer ?
#
loop_
_entity_poly.entity_id
_entity_poly.type
_entity_poly.pdbx_seq_one_letter_code
_entity_poly.pdbx_strand_id
1 'polypeptide(L)'
;MKKIINYIAGGQGLGIKFTALLALLLSIVFGATVKVMGSDAVPYAQQIADQMLPIKVVNGQIVEPADTYKVVHLRFNEDSDPYPIPLVLDTTSDVLDINMLDPGIYVTRSNIYFAKEHEVRTYKLANDNFELPRSDYTGFFRSVLNWTAVFVFVFAFAAMFLLYFVLCLFYSVCAVPLAAILGKKTDFDSRMRLSTVAFIAIYAVFWALRLITGLNVNIWLFFIVVIAAQAFLLSKMPVLSSTAGILPSHPAPESAFPEINPQEKTEDALPAKTEKAKVKKAPAKKKAAVKASRPKAPAKEKPAAVKKAKPAAKKEKK
;
A
#
# COMPACT_ATOMS: atom_id res chain seq x y z
N MET A 1 -5.84 31.91 17.82
CA MET A 1 -6.38 32.15 16.47
C MET A 1 -5.44 32.92 15.54
N LYS A 2 -4.85 34.07 15.91
CA LYS A 2 -4.00 34.89 15.00
C LYS A 2 -2.86 34.11 14.32
N LYS A 3 -2.14 33.25 15.06
CA LYS A 3 -1.05 32.40 14.50
C LYS A 3 -1.51 31.43 13.41
N ILE A 4 -2.69 30.82 13.60
CA ILE A 4 -3.27 29.85 12.65
C ILE A 4 -3.73 30.57 11.38
N ILE A 5 -4.39 31.71 11.52
CA ILE A 5 -4.83 32.54 10.40
C ILE A 5 -3.64 33.07 9.60
N ASN A 6 -2.57 33.53 10.28
CA ASN A 6 -1.34 33.95 9.62
C ASN A 6 -0.64 32.80 8.89
N TYR A 7 -0.65 31.59 9.45
CA TYR A 7 -0.10 30.41 8.78
C TYR A 7 -0.90 30.06 7.51
N ILE A 8 -2.24 30.10 7.56
CA ILE A 8 -3.11 29.82 6.41
C ILE A 8 -2.93 30.88 5.31
N ALA A 9 -2.84 32.16 5.69
CA ALA A 9 -2.76 33.27 4.74
C ALA A 9 -1.35 33.51 4.17
N GLY A 10 -0.29 33.33 4.97
CA GLY A 10 1.08 33.74 4.61
C GLY A 10 2.20 32.75 4.94
N GLY A 11 1.89 31.57 5.48
CA GLY A 11 2.87 30.49 5.64
C GLY A 11 3.46 29.97 4.30
N GLN A 12 4.55 29.21 4.38
CA GLN A 12 5.18 28.56 3.23
C GLN A 12 4.79 27.07 3.14
N GLY A 13 4.47 26.61 1.92
CA GLY A 13 4.21 25.20 1.59
C GLY A 13 2.75 24.74 1.72
N LEU A 14 2.51 23.49 1.31
CA LEU A 14 1.17 22.88 1.18
C LEU A 14 0.63 22.22 2.46
N GLY A 15 1.17 22.52 3.65
CA GLY A 15 0.76 21.83 4.88
C GLY A 15 1.25 20.39 5.02
N ILE A 16 2.11 19.92 4.11
CA ILE A 16 2.71 18.57 4.09
C ILE A 16 3.30 18.17 5.45
N LYS A 17 3.98 19.09 6.14
CA LYS A 17 4.59 18.82 7.45
C LYS A 17 3.55 18.40 8.50
N PHE A 18 2.37 19.03 8.51
CA PHE A 18 1.31 18.72 9.45
C PHE A 18 0.59 17.42 9.09
N THR A 19 0.39 17.17 7.80
CA THR A 19 -0.16 15.89 7.31
C THR A 19 0.79 14.73 7.62
N ALA A 20 2.10 14.91 7.42
CA ALA A 20 3.13 13.94 7.78
C ALA A 20 3.17 13.69 9.29
N LEU A 21 3.07 14.74 10.11
CA LEU A 21 3.02 14.59 11.56
C LEU A 21 1.79 13.79 12.01
N LEU A 22 0.60 14.08 11.45
CA LEU A 22 -0.61 13.31 11.74
C LEU A 22 -0.45 11.84 11.33
N ALA A 23 0.03 11.60 10.10
CA ALA A 23 0.25 10.25 9.60
C ALA A 23 1.26 9.47 10.46
N LEU A 24 2.33 10.14 10.93
CA LEU A 24 3.30 9.56 11.84
C LEU A 24 2.64 9.13 13.14
N LEU A 25 1.92 10.03 13.82
CA LEU A 25 1.23 9.73 15.07
C LEU A 25 0.26 8.55 14.91
N LEU A 26 -0.55 8.55 13.84
CA LEU A 26 -1.51 7.48 13.58
C LEU A 26 -0.83 6.16 13.23
N SER A 27 0.27 6.18 12.49
CA SER A 27 1.04 4.97 12.19
C SER A 27 1.66 4.35 13.43
N ILE A 28 2.15 5.15 14.39
CA ILE A 28 2.67 4.66 15.68
C ILE A 28 1.54 3.94 16.43
N VAL A 29 0.38 4.58 16.55
CA VAL A 29 -0.79 3.99 17.21
C VAL A 29 -1.20 2.69 16.51
N PHE A 30 -1.27 2.68 15.18
CA PHE A 30 -1.64 1.50 14.40
C PHE A 30 -0.65 0.34 14.57
N GLY A 31 0.66 0.61 14.51
CA GLY A 31 1.70 -0.38 14.74
C GLY A 31 1.67 -0.93 16.18
N ALA A 32 1.40 -0.08 17.16
CA ALA A 32 1.20 -0.51 18.55
C ALA A 32 -0.04 -1.40 18.69
N THR A 33 -1.16 -1.03 18.06
CA THR A 33 -2.37 -1.86 18.05
C THR A 33 -2.13 -3.22 17.43
N VAL A 34 -1.41 -3.30 16.30
CA VAL A 34 -1.03 -4.59 15.67
C VAL A 34 -0.18 -5.44 16.61
N LYS A 35 0.77 -4.82 17.32
CA LYS A 35 1.61 -5.53 18.28
C LYS A 35 0.81 -6.05 19.49
N VAL A 36 -0.11 -5.26 20.02
CA VAL A 36 -0.95 -5.65 21.16
C VAL A 36 -1.96 -6.74 20.76
N MET A 37 -2.69 -6.54 19.66
CA MET A 37 -3.64 -7.54 19.17
C MET A 37 -2.93 -8.82 18.72
N GLY A 38 -1.75 -8.69 18.11
CA GLY A 38 -0.96 -9.85 17.69
C GLY A 38 -0.26 -10.57 18.83
N SER A 39 -0.03 -9.93 19.99
CA SER A 39 0.60 -10.62 21.12
C SER A 39 -0.31 -11.71 21.70
N ASP A 40 -1.62 -11.51 21.60
CA ASP A 40 -2.60 -12.53 21.97
C ASP A 40 -2.54 -13.72 21.00
N ALA A 41 -2.09 -13.52 19.75
CA ALA A 41 -1.91 -14.59 18.77
C ALA A 41 -0.70 -15.51 19.05
N VAL A 42 0.29 -15.05 19.82
CA VAL A 42 1.54 -15.80 20.10
C VAL A 42 1.30 -17.15 20.80
N PRO A 43 0.55 -17.24 21.92
CA PRO A 43 0.29 -18.53 22.56
C PRO A 43 -0.46 -19.50 21.65
N TYR A 44 -1.40 -19.01 20.82
CA TYR A 44 -2.11 -19.86 19.86
C TYR A 44 -1.19 -20.38 18.75
N ALA A 45 -0.28 -19.54 18.24
CA ALA A 45 0.73 -19.99 17.29
C ALA A 45 1.63 -21.08 17.90
N GLN A 46 1.97 -20.99 19.18
CA GLN A 46 2.69 -22.03 19.90
C GLN A 46 1.87 -23.31 20.04
N GLN A 47 0.58 -23.24 20.39
CA GLN A 47 -0.29 -24.42 20.48
C GLN A 47 -0.37 -25.18 19.14
N ILE A 48 -0.45 -24.45 18.02
CA ILE A 48 -0.45 -25.05 16.69
C ILE A 48 0.90 -25.70 16.38
N ALA A 49 2.00 -25.02 16.72
CA ALA A 49 3.34 -25.59 16.59
C ALA A 49 3.46 -26.89 17.43
N ASP A 50 3.00 -26.89 18.68
CA ASP A 50 3.03 -28.07 19.56
C ASP A 50 2.18 -29.24 19.04
N GLN A 51 1.15 -28.95 18.24
CA GLN A 51 0.32 -29.97 17.62
C GLN A 51 0.91 -30.53 16.32
N MET A 52 1.65 -29.72 15.57
CA MET A 52 2.19 -30.09 14.26
C MET A 52 3.62 -30.62 14.33
N LEU A 53 4.37 -30.26 15.37
CA LEU A 53 5.75 -30.67 15.58
C LEU A 53 5.87 -31.96 16.41
N PRO A 54 6.96 -32.73 16.25
CA PRO A 54 8.14 -32.44 15.43
C PRO A 54 7.91 -32.65 13.93
N ILE A 55 8.62 -31.89 13.10
CA ILE A 55 8.65 -32.10 11.64
C ILE A 55 10.10 -32.34 11.21
N LYS A 56 10.38 -33.50 10.63
CA LYS A 56 11.69 -33.82 10.07
C LYS A 56 11.56 -34.05 8.57
N VAL A 57 12.31 -33.29 7.79
CA VAL A 57 12.37 -33.36 6.33
C VAL A 57 13.72 -33.91 5.93
N VAL A 58 13.75 -35.00 5.16
CA VAL A 58 14.95 -35.59 4.59
C VAL A 58 14.76 -35.71 3.08
N ASN A 59 15.66 -35.13 2.29
CA ASN A 59 15.61 -35.12 0.82
C ASN A 59 14.27 -34.60 0.26
N GLY A 60 13.69 -33.56 0.87
CA GLY A 60 12.40 -33.00 0.45
C GLY A 60 11.17 -33.83 0.81
N GLN A 61 11.31 -34.83 1.69
CA GLN A 61 10.20 -35.63 2.22
C GLN A 61 10.10 -35.52 3.74
N ILE A 62 8.89 -35.29 4.26
CA ILE A 62 8.60 -35.37 5.70
C ILE A 62 8.70 -36.84 6.13
N VAL A 63 9.73 -37.15 6.91
CA VAL A 63 9.97 -38.48 7.49
C VAL A 63 9.40 -38.60 8.90
N GLU A 64 9.22 -37.48 9.60
CA GLU A 64 8.53 -37.44 10.89
C GLU A 64 7.56 -36.24 10.92
N PRO A 65 6.29 -36.43 11.29
CA PRO A 65 5.66 -37.71 11.61
C PRO A 65 5.37 -38.53 10.33
N ALA A 66 5.77 -39.80 10.31
CA ALA A 66 5.48 -40.71 9.19
C ALA A 66 4.00 -41.11 9.19
N ASP A 67 3.41 -41.26 8.00
CA ASP A 67 2.06 -41.81 7.77
C ASP A 67 0.97 -41.27 8.72
N THR A 68 0.95 -39.95 8.91
CA THR A 68 0.07 -39.26 9.86
C THR A 68 -0.89 -38.34 9.14
N TYR A 69 -2.17 -38.41 9.51
CA TYR A 69 -3.22 -37.47 9.11
C TYR A 69 -3.70 -36.68 10.33
N LYS A 70 -3.57 -35.35 10.29
CA LYS A 70 -3.99 -34.46 11.38
C LYS A 70 -4.56 -33.16 10.84
N VAL A 71 -5.71 -32.76 11.36
CA VAL A 71 -6.35 -31.48 11.04
C VAL A 71 -6.24 -30.56 12.24
N VAL A 72 -5.68 -29.38 12.03
CA VAL A 72 -5.56 -28.33 13.04
C VAL A 72 -6.34 -27.12 12.56
N HIS A 73 -7.27 -26.65 13.37
CA HIS A 73 -7.96 -25.39 13.10
C HIS A 73 -7.33 -24.26 13.89
N LEU A 74 -7.10 -23.13 13.22
CA LEU A 74 -6.74 -21.87 13.87
C LEU A 74 -7.93 -21.42 14.73
N ARG A 75 -7.77 -21.28 16.05
CA ARG A 75 -8.79 -20.70 16.94
C ARG A 75 -8.21 -19.46 17.60
N PHE A 76 -8.95 -18.35 17.60
CA PHE A 76 -8.55 -17.11 18.25
C PHE A 76 -9.35 -16.99 19.56
N ASN A 77 -8.90 -17.70 20.61
CA ASN A 77 -9.54 -17.90 21.92
C ASN A 77 -10.28 -19.26 22.07
N GLU A 78 -10.29 -19.83 23.28
CA GLU A 78 -10.85 -21.18 23.56
C GLU A 78 -12.36 -21.25 23.25
N ASP A 79 -13.07 -20.14 23.40
CA ASP A 79 -14.50 -19.99 23.15
C ASP A 79 -14.83 -19.48 21.73
N SER A 80 -13.82 -19.21 20.89
CA SER A 80 -14.03 -18.70 19.53
C SER A 80 -14.35 -19.82 18.54
N ASP A 81 -15.15 -19.47 17.53
CA ASP A 81 -15.35 -20.33 16.37
C ASP A 81 -14.01 -20.59 15.67
N PRO A 82 -13.75 -21.83 15.22
CA PRO A 82 -12.59 -22.15 14.42
C PRO A 82 -12.52 -21.28 13.17
N TYR A 83 -11.36 -20.68 12.93
CA TYR A 83 -11.10 -19.98 11.70
C TYR A 83 -11.27 -20.95 10.52
N PRO A 84 -11.97 -20.54 9.45
CA PRO A 84 -12.47 -21.45 8.43
C PRO A 84 -11.39 -22.02 7.51
N ILE A 85 -10.11 -21.75 7.76
CA ILE A 85 -8.98 -22.25 6.97
C ILE A 85 -8.24 -23.31 7.80
N PRO A 86 -8.56 -24.61 7.63
CA PRO A 86 -7.86 -25.68 8.31
C PRO A 86 -6.41 -25.79 7.83
N LEU A 87 -5.52 -26.14 8.75
CA LEU A 87 -4.16 -26.59 8.46
C LEU A 87 -4.14 -28.12 8.62
N VAL A 88 -4.05 -28.83 7.49
CA VAL A 88 -4.04 -30.30 7.44
C VAL A 88 -2.63 -30.78 7.20
N LEU A 89 -2.16 -31.72 8.02
CA LEU A 89 -0.92 -32.47 7.80
C LEU A 89 -1.30 -33.89 7.39
N ASP A 90 -0.96 -34.29 6.17
CA ASP A 90 -1.18 -35.62 5.63
C ASP A 90 0.11 -36.19 5.04
N THR A 91 0.90 -36.88 5.86
CA THR A 91 2.14 -37.51 5.40
C THR A 91 1.93 -38.92 4.82
N THR A 92 0.68 -39.40 4.71
CA THR A 92 0.35 -40.71 4.10
C THR A 92 0.50 -40.68 2.58
N SER A 93 0.31 -39.49 1.98
CA SER A 93 0.30 -39.28 0.54
C SER A 93 1.37 -38.25 0.14
N ASP A 94 1.97 -38.46 -1.03
CA ASP A 94 2.90 -37.48 -1.62
C ASP A 94 2.17 -36.37 -2.39
N VAL A 95 1.03 -36.72 -2.98
CA VAL A 95 0.23 -35.83 -3.84
C VAL A 95 -1.23 -35.94 -3.46
N LEU A 96 -1.88 -34.80 -3.31
CA LEU A 96 -3.32 -34.69 -3.03
C LEU A 96 -4.08 -34.29 -4.30
N ASP A 97 -5.30 -34.78 -4.48
CA ASP A 97 -6.14 -34.42 -5.63
C ASP A 97 -6.70 -33.00 -5.44
N ILE A 98 -6.07 -32.05 -6.12
CA ILE A 98 -6.37 -30.61 -6.07
C ILE A 98 -7.84 -30.27 -6.38
N ASN A 99 -8.59 -31.14 -7.05
CA ASN A 99 -10.00 -30.88 -7.39
C ASN A 99 -10.97 -31.22 -6.25
N MET A 100 -10.52 -31.97 -5.25
CA MET A 100 -11.33 -32.37 -4.08
C MET A 100 -10.90 -31.66 -2.79
N LEU A 101 -9.98 -30.72 -2.87
CA LEU A 101 -9.52 -29.96 -1.71
C LEU A 101 -10.46 -28.80 -1.42
N ASP A 102 -11.03 -28.80 -0.23
CA ASP A 102 -11.70 -27.63 0.34
C ASP A 102 -10.68 -26.49 0.58
N PRO A 103 -11.13 -25.23 0.71
CA PRO A 103 -10.25 -24.11 1.03
C PRO A 103 -9.47 -24.36 2.32
N GLY A 104 -8.14 -24.35 2.27
CA GLY A 104 -7.30 -24.80 3.38
C GLY A 104 -5.81 -24.81 3.03
N ILE A 105 -4.97 -25.08 4.04
CA ILE A 105 -3.54 -25.32 3.87
C ILE A 105 -3.29 -26.80 4.14
N TYR A 106 -2.79 -27.54 3.15
CA TYR A 106 -2.52 -28.97 3.26
C TYR A 106 -1.04 -29.22 3.10
N VAL A 107 -0.42 -29.90 4.06
CA VAL A 107 0.98 -30.26 4.06
C VAL A 107 1.07 -31.76 3.85
N THR A 108 1.71 -32.17 2.76
CA THR A 108 1.94 -33.57 2.42
C THR A 108 3.38 -33.96 2.64
N ARG A 109 3.71 -35.24 2.42
CA ARG A 109 5.08 -35.72 2.53
C ARG A 109 6.06 -34.88 1.72
N SER A 110 5.71 -34.45 0.50
CA SER A 110 6.63 -33.74 -0.40
C SER A 110 6.15 -32.37 -0.88
N ASN A 111 4.90 -31.97 -0.59
CA ASN A 111 4.30 -30.73 -1.10
C ASN A 111 3.45 -29.99 -0.05
N ILE A 112 3.41 -28.66 -0.13
CA ILE A 112 2.48 -27.79 0.59
C ILE A 112 1.48 -27.23 -0.42
N TYR A 113 0.18 -27.48 -0.20
CA TYR A 113 -0.92 -26.99 -1.01
C TYR A 113 -1.64 -25.86 -0.26
N PHE A 114 -1.85 -24.74 -0.94
CA PHE A 114 -2.73 -23.67 -0.51
C PHE A 114 -3.96 -23.69 -1.40
N ALA A 115 -5.03 -24.29 -0.91
CA ALA A 115 -6.31 -24.36 -1.60
C ALA A 115 -7.16 -23.14 -1.28
N LYS A 116 -7.64 -22.47 -2.31
CA LYS A 116 -8.66 -21.42 -2.27
C LYS A 116 -9.83 -21.85 -3.17
N GLU A 117 -10.97 -21.19 -3.04
CA GLU A 117 -12.21 -21.50 -3.79
C GLU A 117 -12.04 -21.70 -5.30
N HIS A 118 -11.04 -21.06 -5.92
CA HIS A 118 -10.81 -21.11 -7.37
C HIS A 118 -9.35 -21.39 -7.78
N GLU A 119 -8.45 -21.59 -6.83
CA GLU A 119 -7.02 -21.76 -7.12
C GLU A 119 -6.35 -22.63 -6.05
N VAL A 120 -5.59 -23.64 -6.46
CA VAL A 120 -4.70 -24.40 -5.58
C VAL A 120 -3.26 -24.09 -5.96
N ARG A 121 -2.47 -23.58 -5.01
CA ARG A 121 -1.04 -23.34 -5.20
C ARG A 121 -0.23 -24.43 -4.51
N THR A 122 0.63 -25.09 -5.26
CA THR A 122 1.50 -26.15 -4.72
C THR A 122 2.94 -25.67 -4.64
N TYR A 123 3.56 -25.86 -3.49
CA TYR A 123 4.98 -25.62 -3.25
C TYR A 123 5.65 -26.92 -2.87
N LYS A 124 6.71 -27.29 -3.58
CA LYS A 124 7.52 -28.47 -3.22
C LYS A 124 8.34 -28.16 -1.97
N LEU A 125 8.45 -29.12 -1.06
CA LEU A 125 9.42 -29.02 0.02
C LEU A 125 10.82 -28.98 -0.61
N ALA A 126 11.68 -28.11 -0.10
CA ALA A 126 13.05 -28.01 -0.57
C ALA A 126 13.77 -29.37 -0.36
N ASN A 127 14.64 -29.75 -1.30
CA ASN A 127 15.42 -30.99 -1.20
C ASN A 127 16.43 -30.99 -0.04
N ASP A 128 16.50 -29.89 0.71
CA ASP A 128 17.38 -29.76 1.87
C ASP A 128 16.81 -30.52 3.07
N ASN A 129 17.71 -31.00 3.93
CA ASN A 129 17.34 -31.65 5.18
C ASN A 129 17.03 -30.56 6.21
N PHE A 130 15.85 -30.63 6.82
CA PHE A 130 15.43 -29.66 7.82
C PHE A 130 14.71 -30.35 8.97
N GLU A 131 15.07 -29.99 10.20
CA GLU A 131 14.45 -30.54 11.41
C GLU A 131 13.85 -29.38 12.21
N LEU A 132 12.54 -29.44 12.44
CA LEU A 132 11.85 -28.60 13.42
C LEU A 132 11.56 -29.47 14.64
N PRO A 133 12.41 -29.40 15.68
CA PRO A 133 12.13 -30.09 16.93
C PRO A 133 10.92 -29.48 17.62
N ARG A 134 10.27 -30.25 18.48
CA ARG A 134 9.26 -29.72 19.39
C ARG A 134 9.99 -28.91 20.47
N SER A 135 9.80 -27.60 20.44
CA SER A 135 10.40 -26.65 21.38
C SER A 135 9.51 -25.44 21.57
N ASP A 136 9.87 -24.58 22.51
CA ASP A 136 9.19 -23.30 22.70
C ASP A 136 9.62 -22.30 21.60
N TYR A 137 8.70 -21.98 20.69
CA TYR A 137 8.86 -21.00 19.63
C TYR A 137 8.20 -19.65 19.96
N THR A 138 7.71 -19.44 21.19
CA THR A 138 7.08 -18.16 21.57
C THR A 138 8.02 -16.98 21.35
N GLY A 139 9.32 -17.13 21.61
CA GLY A 139 10.34 -16.12 21.33
C GLY A 139 10.47 -15.80 19.84
N PHE A 140 10.43 -16.83 18.98
CA PHE A 140 10.42 -16.68 17.53
C PHE A 140 9.15 -15.95 17.07
N PHE A 141 7.96 -16.37 17.52
CA PHE A 141 6.70 -15.71 17.16
C PHE A 141 6.63 -14.26 17.63
N ARG A 142 7.14 -13.95 18.83
CA ARG A 142 7.27 -12.56 19.32
C ARG A 142 8.21 -11.75 18.44
N SER A 143 9.32 -12.34 17.98
CA SER A 143 10.25 -11.68 17.08
C SER A 143 9.61 -11.39 15.71
N VAL A 144 8.93 -12.38 15.13
CA VAL A 144 8.18 -12.23 13.86
C VAL A 144 7.11 -11.16 14.00
N LEU A 145 6.35 -11.15 15.10
CA LEU A 145 5.34 -10.14 15.37
C LEU A 145 5.95 -8.74 15.50
N ASN A 146 7.08 -8.61 16.21
CA ASN A 146 7.78 -7.32 16.34
C ASN A 146 8.25 -6.80 14.99
N TRP A 147 8.87 -7.64 14.16
CA TRP A 147 9.29 -7.27 12.81
C TRP A 147 8.11 -6.92 11.91
N THR A 148 7.02 -7.68 12.00
CA THR A 148 5.77 -7.41 11.29
C THR A 148 5.20 -6.05 11.70
N ALA A 149 5.17 -5.74 13.00
CA ALA A 149 4.70 -4.46 13.50
C ALA A 149 5.55 -3.29 13.00
N VAL A 150 6.89 -3.44 12.92
CA VAL A 150 7.79 -2.43 12.36
C VAL A 150 7.53 -2.24 10.86
N PHE A 151 7.38 -3.33 10.11
CA PHE A 151 7.07 -3.26 8.69
C PHE A 151 5.72 -2.57 8.46
N VAL A 152 4.67 -3.04 9.13
CA VAL A 152 3.33 -2.45 9.05
C VAL A 152 3.36 -0.98 9.45
N PHE A 153 4.13 -0.58 10.47
CA PHE A 153 4.30 0.82 10.84
C PHE A 153 4.84 1.68 9.67
N VAL A 154 5.91 1.25 9.01
CA VAL A 154 6.52 2.01 7.89
C VAL A 154 5.56 2.12 6.71
N PHE A 155 4.91 1.01 6.33
CA PHE A 155 3.96 1.00 5.22
C PHE A 155 2.68 1.77 5.55
N ALA A 156 2.17 1.66 6.79
CA ALA A 156 1.02 2.41 7.26
C ALA A 156 1.31 3.90 7.28
N PHE A 157 2.51 4.33 7.68
CA PHE A 157 2.91 5.74 7.60
C PHE A 157 2.81 6.27 6.16
N ALA A 158 3.43 5.58 5.20
CA ALA A 158 3.42 5.99 3.80
C ALA A 158 1.99 6.01 3.22
N ALA A 159 1.21 4.96 3.47
CA ALA A 159 -0.16 4.83 2.99
C ALA A 159 -1.09 5.90 3.61
N MET A 160 -1.04 6.09 4.94
CA MET A 160 -1.82 7.10 5.65
C MET A 160 -1.44 8.51 5.19
N PHE A 161 -0.15 8.80 5.03
CA PHE A 161 0.33 10.09 4.55
C PHE A 161 -0.24 10.38 3.15
N LEU A 162 -0.12 9.43 2.22
CA LEU A 162 -0.63 9.59 0.86
C LEU A 162 -2.15 9.76 0.84
N LEU A 163 -2.87 8.91 1.59
CA LEU A 163 -4.32 8.98 1.73
C LEU A 163 -4.77 10.34 2.26
N TYR A 164 -4.22 10.82 3.38
CA TYR A 164 -4.60 12.10 3.96
C TYR A 164 -4.15 13.30 3.13
N PHE A 165 -3.03 13.18 2.42
CA PHE A 165 -2.59 14.21 1.49
C PHE A 165 -3.57 14.35 0.32
N VAL A 166 -3.96 13.24 -0.32
CA VAL A 166 -4.98 13.24 -1.39
C VAL A 166 -6.33 13.74 -0.85
N LEU A 167 -6.70 13.38 0.36
CA LEU A 167 -7.92 13.86 0.98
C LEU A 167 -7.88 15.39 1.24
N CYS A 168 -6.74 15.92 1.70
CA CYS A 168 -6.56 17.38 1.83
C CYS A 168 -6.60 18.08 0.47
N LEU A 169 -6.09 17.47 -0.60
CA LEU A 169 -6.21 18.00 -1.96
C LEU A 169 -7.68 18.08 -2.38
N PHE A 170 -8.46 17.03 -2.11
CA PHE A 170 -9.90 17.02 -2.37
C PHE A 170 -10.62 18.15 -1.60
N TYR A 171 -10.36 18.29 -0.30
CA TYR A 171 -10.90 19.40 0.51
C TYR A 171 -10.44 20.79 0.03
N SER A 172 -9.25 20.90 -0.55
CA SER A 172 -8.75 22.14 -1.15
C SER A 172 -9.56 22.54 -2.38
N VAL A 173 -10.00 21.56 -3.19
CA VAL A 173 -10.91 21.80 -4.31
C VAL A 173 -12.30 22.21 -3.81
N CYS A 174 -12.81 21.59 -2.75
CA CYS A 174 -14.07 22.01 -2.12
C CYS A 174 -14.01 23.42 -1.52
N ALA A 175 -12.83 23.93 -1.18
CA ALA A 175 -12.64 25.30 -0.71
C ALA A 175 -12.83 26.36 -1.81
N VAL A 176 -12.77 26.00 -3.10
CA VAL A 176 -12.98 26.95 -4.21
C VAL A 176 -14.37 27.58 -4.21
N PRO A 177 -15.48 26.79 -4.26
CA PRO A 177 -16.82 27.37 -4.22
C PRO A 177 -17.09 28.11 -2.90
N LEU A 178 -16.55 27.63 -1.78
CA LEU A 178 -16.67 28.30 -0.49
C LEU A 178 -16.02 29.70 -0.52
N ALA A 179 -14.80 29.81 -1.05
CA ALA A 179 -14.12 31.09 -1.18
C ALA A 179 -14.86 32.05 -2.12
N ALA A 180 -15.44 31.53 -3.21
CA ALA A 180 -16.26 32.30 -4.13
C ALA A 180 -17.54 32.86 -3.48
N ILE A 181 -18.26 32.04 -2.70
CA ILE A 181 -19.46 32.46 -1.95
C ILE A 181 -19.10 33.55 -0.92
N LEU A 182 -17.93 33.46 -0.30
CA LEU A 182 -17.45 34.44 0.68
C LEU A 182 -16.76 35.66 0.04
N GLY A 183 -16.70 35.75 -1.29
CA GLY A 183 -16.06 36.86 -2.01
C GLY A 183 -14.55 36.98 -1.79
N LYS A 184 -13.86 35.90 -1.38
CA LYS A 184 -12.42 35.91 -1.08
C LYS A 184 -11.62 35.23 -2.18
N LYS A 185 -10.56 35.89 -2.64
CA LYS A 185 -9.54 35.26 -3.48
C LYS A 185 -8.61 34.44 -2.58
N THR A 186 -8.52 33.15 -2.83
CA THR A 186 -7.63 32.24 -2.11
C THR A 186 -6.73 31.52 -3.09
N ASP A 187 -5.43 31.57 -2.83
CA ASP A 187 -4.45 30.86 -3.65
C ASP A 187 -4.48 29.35 -3.34
N PHE A 188 -3.99 28.51 -4.25
CA PHE A 188 -3.95 27.05 -4.05
C PHE A 188 -3.23 26.64 -2.76
N ASP A 189 -2.07 27.25 -2.49
CA ASP A 189 -1.29 26.94 -1.29
C ASP A 189 -2.05 27.30 -0.01
N SER A 190 -2.80 28.42 -0.02
CA SER A 190 -3.60 28.84 1.14
C SER A 190 -4.78 27.90 1.39
N ARG A 191 -5.43 27.40 0.32
CA ARG A 191 -6.54 26.44 0.39
C ARG A 191 -6.06 25.08 0.90
N MET A 192 -4.87 24.66 0.50
CA MET A 192 -4.31 23.40 0.99
C MET A 192 -4.00 23.48 2.49
N ARG A 193 -3.38 24.56 2.96
CA ARG A 193 -3.12 24.79 4.39
C ARG A 193 -4.40 24.88 5.21
N LEU A 194 -5.41 25.60 4.70
CA LEU A 194 -6.73 25.67 5.30
C LEU A 194 -7.35 24.27 5.47
N SER A 195 -7.28 23.46 4.41
CA SER A 195 -7.82 22.10 4.39
C SER A 195 -7.11 21.19 5.39
N THR A 196 -5.78 21.24 5.44
CA THR A 196 -4.99 20.47 6.41
C THR A 196 -5.32 20.85 7.85
N VAL A 197 -5.39 22.15 8.16
CA VAL A 197 -5.72 22.61 9.52
C VAL A 197 -7.13 22.23 9.92
N ALA A 198 -8.12 22.46 9.04
CA ALA A 198 -9.51 22.10 9.30
C ALA A 198 -9.65 20.58 9.50
N PHE A 199 -9.06 19.78 8.60
CA PHE A 199 -9.09 18.33 8.69
C PHE A 199 -8.47 17.81 10.00
N ILE A 200 -7.26 18.25 10.35
CA ILE A 200 -6.57 17.79 11.58
C ILE A 200 -7.35 18.18 12.82
N ALA A 201 -7.88 19.42 12.88
CA ALA A 201 -8.63 19.89 14.04
C ALA A 201 -9.92 19.08 14.24
N ILE A 202 -10.69 18.88 13.18
CA ILE A 202 -11.91 18.07 13.24
C ILE A 202 -11.58 16.61 13.53
N TYR A 203 -10.55 16.05 12.90
CA TYR A 203 -10.11 14.68 13.18
C TYR A 203 -9.77 14.48 14.67
N ALA A 204 -9.01 15.40 15.28
CA ALA A 204 -8.67 15.33 16.70
C ALA A 204 -9.91 15.41 17.61
N VAL A 205 -10.87 16.28 17.30
CA VAL A 205 -12.12 16.42 18.06
C VAL A 205 -12.96 15.14 17.96
N PHE A 206 -13.11 14.60 16.75
CA PHE A 206 -13.89 13.38 16.53
C PHE A 206 -13.22 12.15 17.15
N TRP A 207 -11.90 12.10 17.14
CA TRP A 207 -11.14 11.06 17.83
C TRP A 207 -11.32 11.14 19.35
N ALA A 208 -11.24 12.34 19.94
CA ALA A 208 -11.52 12.54 21.37
C ALA A 208 -12.98 12.21 21.74
N LEU A 209 -13.94 12.62 20.90
CA LEU A 209 -15.36 12.32 21.10
C LEU A 209 -15.61 10.81 21.09
N ARG A 210 -15.01 10.09 20.13
CA ARG A 210 -15.07 8.62 20.06
C ARG A 210 -14.53 7.97 21.34
N LEU A 211 -13.47 8.53 21.93
CA LEU A 211 -12.87 8.00 23.15
C LEU A 211 -13.75 8.21 24.40
N ILE A 212 -14.51 9.30 24.45
CA ILE A 212 -15.38 9.64 25.60
C ILE A 212 -16.75 8.96 25.51
N THR A 213 -17.39 9.01 24.33
CA THR A 213 -18.79 8.57 24.17
C THR A 213 -18.95 7.25 23.44
N GLY A 214 -17.87 6.70 22.88
CA GLY A 214 -17.93 5.52 22.01
C GLY A 214 -18.65 5.75 20.67
N LEU A 215 -19.09 6.97 20.39
CA LEU A 215 -19.88 7.29 19.21
C LEU A 215 -19.00 7.22 17.95
N ASN A 216 -19.36 6.34 17.02
CA ASN A 216 -18.78 6.31 15.69
C ASN A 216 -19.56 7.26 14.78
N VAL A 217 -18.90 8.31 14.32
CA VAL A 217 -19.54 9.28 13.44
C VAL A 217 -19.48 8.82 11.99
N ASN A 218 -20.60 8.96 11.29
CA ASN A 218 -20.73 8.75 9.86
C ASN A 218 -19.78 9.65 9.05
N ILE A 219 -19.14 9.07 8.02
CA ILE A 219 -18.24 9.75 7.08
C ILE A 219 -18.84 11.03 6.48
N TRP A 220 -20.15 11.05 6.21
CA TRP A 220 -20.84 12.22 5.66
C TRP A 220 -20.93 13.37 6.65
N LEU A 221 -21.19 13.07 7.92
CA LEU A 221 -21.22 14.10 8.96
C LEU A 221 -19.83 14.69 9.17
N PHE A 222 -18.79 13.84 9.18
CA PHE A 222 -17.41 14.28 9.24
C PHE A 222 -17.08 15.23 8.08
N PHE A 223 -17.49 14.88 6.85
CA PHE A 223 -17.29 15.73 5.67
C PHE A 223 -17.93 17.11 5.82
N ILE A 224 -19.20 17.17 6.22
CA ILE A 224 -19.93 18.43 6.40
C ILE A 224 -19.27 19.30 7.47
N VAL A 225 -18.81 18.71 8.58
CA VAL A 225 -18.18 19.45 9.67
C VAL A 225 -16.82 20.02 9.24
N VAL A 226 -16.03 19.29 8.45
CA VAL A 226 -14.78 19.83 7.87
C VAL A 226 -15.07 21.01 6.94
N ILE A 227 -16.09 20.91 6.07
CA ILE A 227 -16.52 22.00 5.19
C ILE A 227 -16.97 23.23 5.98
N ALA A 228 -17.78 23.03 7.02
CA ALA A 228 -18.21 24.11 7.91
C ALA A 228 -17.02 24.77 8.63
N ALA A 229 -16.04 23.99 9.08
CA ALA A 229 -14.82 24.50 9.68
C ALA A 229 -13.97 25.30 8.69
N GLN A 230 -13.87 24.86 7.43
CA GLN A 230 -13.19 25.63 6.38
C GLN A 230 -13.91 26.96 6.12
N ALA A 231 -15.24 26.95 6.00
CA ALA A 231 -16.04 28.17 5.81
C ALA A 231 -15.87 29.14 6.99
N PHE A 232 -15.88 28.62 8.23
CA PHE A 232 -15.67 29.41 9.43
C PHE A 232 -14.26 30.04 9.45
N LEU A 233 -13.21 29.26 9.19
CA LEU A 233 -11.82 29.76 9.14
C LEU A 233 -11.64 30.77 8.00
N LEU A 234 -12.24 30.52 6.83
CA LEU A 234 -12.29 31.47 5.71
C LEU A 234 -12.94 32.79 6.13
N SER A 235 -14.08 32.76 6.83
CA SER A 235 -14.77 33.98 7.27
C SER A 235 -13.88 34.88 8.14
N LYS A 236 -13.01 34.27 8.96
CA LYS A 236 -12.10 34.95 9.90
C LYS A 236 -10.81 35.47 9.25
N MET A 237 -10.51 35.11 8.00
CA MET A 237 -9.35 35.65 7.30
C MET A 237 -9.60 37.11 6.89
N PRO A 238 -8.61 38.02 6.99
CA PRO A 238 -8.73 39.33 6.37
C PRO A 238 -8.95 39.15 4.86
N VAL A 239 -9.80 39.97 4.25
CA VAL A 239 -9.90 40.01 2.79
C VAL A 239 -8.52 40.41 2.29
N LEU A 240 -7.84 39.53 1.55
CA LEU A 240 -6.70 39.95 0.76
C LEU A 240 -7.27 40.87 -0.33
N SER A 241 -7.38 42.15 0.00
CA SER A 241 -7.49 43.19 -0.99
C SER A 241 -6.34 42.95 -1.95
N SER A 242 -6.71 42.65 -3.18
CA SER A 242 -5.81 42.67 -4.31
C SER A 242 -5.35 44.13 -4.46
N THR A 243 -4.38 44.56 -3.66
CA THR A 243 -3.59 45.74 -3.99
C THR A 243 -2.73 45.31 -5.16
N ALA A 244 -3.25 45.52 -6.37
CA ALA A 244 -2.41 45.74 -7.52
C ALA A 244 -1.56 46.98 -7.22
N GLY A 245 -0.25 46.81 -7.14
CA GLY A 245 0.71 47.89 -6.97
C GLY A 245 1.44 47.86 -5.63
N ILE A 246 2.77 47.80 -5.72
CA ILE A 246 3.76 47.91 -4.64
C ILE A 246 4.12 46.57 -3.98
N LEU A 247 4.94 45.79 -4.69
CA LEU A 247 5.97 44.95 -4.09
C LEU A 247 6.81 45.79 -3.10
N PRO A 248 7.13 45.30 -1.89
CA PRO A 248 8.49 45.43 -1.38
C PRO A 248 9.32 44.37 -2.11
N SER A 249 10.22 44.82 -2.99
CA SER A 249 11.26 44.01 -3.59
C SER A 249 12.12 43.40 -2.47
N HIS A 250 11.86 42.15 -2.10
CA HIS A 250 12.92 41.32 -1.53
C HIS A 250 13.87 40.96 -2.68
N PRO A 251 15.20 41.18 -2.53
CA PRO A 251 16.15 40.82 -3.56
C PRO A 251 16.10 39.31 -3.81
N ALA A 252 16.11 38.93 -5.09
CA ALA A 252 16.18 37.53 -5.50
C ALA A 252 17.43 36.85 -4.90
N PRO A 253 17.36 35.55 -4.54
CA PRO A 253 18.56 34.81 -4.18
C PRO A 253 19.52 34.84 -5.36
N GLU A 254 20.73 35.31 -5.08
CA GLU A 254 21.86 35.40 -6.01
C GLU A 254 22.07 34.05 -6.70
N SER A 255 21.89 34.02 -8.02
CA SER A 255 22.12 32.85 -8.86
C SER A 255 23.60 32.49 -8.87
N ALA A 256 23.95 31.29 -8.40
CA ALA A 256 25.33 30.80 -8.31
C ALA A 256 25.92 30.33 -9.66
N PHE A 257 25.64 31.01 -10.78
CA PHE A 257 26.27 30.76 -12.07
C PHE A 257 26.43 32.08 -12.86
N PRO A 258 27.64 32.41 -13.35
CA PRO A 258 27.88 33.68 -14.04
C PRO A 258 27.19 33.70 -15.41
N GLU A 259 26.41 34.76 -15.63
CA GLU A 259 25.70 35.08 -16.86
C GLU A 259 26.66 35.80 -17.81
N ILE A 260 27.08 35.12 -18.89
CA ILE A 260 27.94 35.70 -19.93
C ILE A 260 27.04 36.45 -20.91
N ASN A 261 27.07 37.79 -20.88
CA ASN A 261 26.41 38.63 -21.88
C ASN A 261 27.42 39.04 -22.98
N PRO A 262 27.18 38.72 -24.26
CA PRO A 262 28.12 38.97 -25.34
C PRO A 262 27.79 40.28 -26.09
N GLN A 263 28.40 41.40 -25.72
CA GLN A 263 28.71 42.53 -26.63
C GLN A 263 29.62 43.54 -25.91
N GLU A 264 30.93 43.50 -26.14
CA GLU A 264 31.72 44.69 -26.52
C GLU A 264 33.16 44.32 -26.91
N LYS A 265 33.60 44.96 -28.01
CA LYS A 265 34.98 45.27 -28.43
C LYS A 265 35.73 44.34 -29.40
N THR A 266 35.84 44.91 -30.60
CA THR A 266 36.60 44.59 -31.81
C THR A 266 38.13 44.75 -31.65
N GLU A 267 38.86 44.14 -32.60
CA GLU A 267 40.29 44.29 -32.97
C GLU A 267 41.28 43.54 -32.04
N ASP A 268 42.10 42.57 -32.48
CA ASP A 268 42.89 42.48 -33.71
C ASP A 268 43.29 41.03 -34.10
N ALA A 269 43.60 40.86 -35.39
CA ALA A 269 44.50 39.89 -36.03
C ALA A 269 44.10 38.39 -36.22
N LEU A 270 43.77 38.05 -37.48
CA LEU A 270 44.04 36.75 -38.14
C LEU A 270 45.52 36.73 -38.67
N PRO A 271 46.15 35.62 -39.13
CA PRO A 271 45.52 34.50 -39.84
C PRO A 271 46.01 33.04 -39.57
N ALA A 272 45.09 32.11 -39.86
CA ALA A 272 45.24 30.84 -40.58
C ALA A 272 46.30 29.79 -40.14
N LYS A 273 45.83 28.56 -39.85
CA LYS A 273 46.17 27.37 -40.65
C LYS A 273 45.26 26.16 -40.38
N THR A 274 44.88 25.59 -41.50
CA THR A 274 44.15 24.35 -41.79
C THR A 274 44.98 23.11 -41.42
N GLU A 275 44.39 22.08 -40.78
CA GLU A 275 44.64 20.68 -41.19
C GLU A 275 43.55 19.71 -40.69
N LYS A 276 43.19 18.77 -41.56
CA LYS A 276 42.17 17.73 -41.39
C LYS A 276 42.80 16.40 -40.95
N ALA A 277 41.93 15.54 -40.39
CA ALA A 277 41.99 14.06 -40.36
C ALA A 277 42.87 13.45 -39.24
N LYS A 278 42.55 12.32 -38.59
CA LYS A 278 41.88 11.08 -39.05
C LYS A 278 41.16 10.33 -37.91
N VAL A 279 40.08 9.69 -38.33
CA VAL A 279 39.40 8.51 -37.77
C VAL A 279 40.38 7.33 -37.52
N LYS A 280 40.20 6.59 -36.42
CA LYS A 280 40.40 5.12 -36.39
C LYS A 280 39.39 4.46 -35.45
N LYS A 281 38.80 3.39 -35.96
CA LYS A 281 37.61 2.66 -35.51
C LYS A 281 38.03 1.24 -35.11
N ALA A 282 37.59 0.78 -33.93
CA ALA A 282 37.26 -0.62 -33.54
C ALA A 282 38.40 -1.69 -33.53
N PRO A 283 38.24 -2.88 -32.88
CA PRO A 283 37.05 -3.73 -32.98
C PRO A 283 36.46 -4.31 -31.69
N ALA A 284 35.17 -4.64 -31.82
CA ALA A 284 34.31 -5.35 -30.90
C ALA A 284 34.57 -6.87 -30.87
N LYS A 285 34.28 -7.52 -29.73
CA LYS A 285 34.07 -8.98 -29.63
C LYS A 285 32.58 -9.31 -29.67
N LYS A 286 32.18 -10.15 -30.63
CA LYS A 286 30.87 -10.82 -30.75
C LYS A 286 30.95 -12.23 -30.15
N LYS A 287 29.83 -12.70 -29.56
CA LYS A 287 29.20 -14.05 -29.66
C LYS A 287 28.05 -14.09 -28.64
N ALA A 288 26.89 -14.70 -28.84
CA ALA A 288 26.14 -15.16 -30.00
C ALA A 288 24.70 -15.35 -29.52
N ALA A 289 23.70 -14.80 -30.22
CA ALA A 289 22.28 -15.04 -29.95
C ALA A 289 21.83 -16.23 -30.80
N VAL A 290 21.38 -17.31 -30.15
CA VAL A 290 20.76 -18.47 -30.81
C VAL A 290 19.24 -18.29 -30.78
N LYS A 291 18.65 -18.44 -31.96
CA LYS A 291 17.25 -18.30 -32.31
C LYS A 291 16.59 -19.68 -32.17
N ALA A 292 15.50 -19.80 -31.40
CA ALA A 292 14.58 -20.94 -31.44
C ALA A 292 13.17 -20.44 -31.07
N SER A 293 12.36 -20.16 -32.10
CA SER A 293 11.13 -20.90 -32.44
C SER A 293 9.91 -20.59 -31.54
N ARG A 294 9.11 -19.65 -32.06
CA ARG A 294 7.76 -19.27 -31.64
C ARG A 294 6.79 -20.44 -31.87
N PRO A 295 6.00 -20.88 -30.87
CA PRO A 295 4.94 -21.86 -31.11
C PRO A 295 3.83 -21.26 -32.00
N LYS A 296 3.43 -22.03 -33.02
CA LYS A 296 2.30 -21.77 -33.91
C LYS A 296 0.99 -21.72 -33.12
N ALA A 297 0.21 -20.67 -33.35
CA ALA A 297 -1.21 -20.65 -32.99
C ALA A 297 -1.98 -21.73 -33.78
N PRO A 298 -2.90 -22.49 -33.17
CA PRO A 298 -3.89 -23.25 -33.92
C PRO A 298 -4.90 -22.29 -34.56
N ALA A 299 -5.19 -22.55 -35.83
CA ALA A 299 -6.09 -21.76 -36.65
C ALA A 299 -7.54 -21.82 -36.14
N LYS A 300 -8.24 -20.69 -36.32
CA LYS A 300 -9.69 -20.58 -36.24
C LYS A 300 -10.35 -21.54 -37.25
N GLU A 301 -11.10 -22.52 -36.77
CA GLU A 301 -12.21 -23.08 -37.55
C GLU A 301 -13.50 -22.31 -37.21
N LYS A 302 -14.20 -21.86 -38.25
CA LYS A 302 -15.51 -21.23 -38.16
C LYS A 302 -16.60 -22.30 -37.96
N PRO A 303 -17.72 -21.93 -37.33
CA PRO A 303 -18.71 -22.87 -36.81
C PRO A 303 -19.61 -23.46 -37.91
N ALA A 304 -19.81 -24.78 -37.87
CA ALA A 304 -20.90 -25.44 -38.60
C ALA A 304 -22.20 -25.29 -37.79
N ALA A 305 -23.22 -24.76 -38.46
CA ALA A 305 -24.55 -24.52 -37.94
C ALA A 305 -25.30 -25.84 -37.66
N VAL A 306 -25.87 -25.99 -36.47
CA VAL A 306 -27.00 -26.90 -36.24
C VAL A 306 -28.20 -26.06 -35.81
N LYS A 307 -29.27 -26.21 -36.60
CA LYS A 307 -30.53 -25.48 -36.51
C LYS A 307 -31.30 -25.82 -35.23
N LYS A 308 -32.00 -24.79 -34.75
CA LYS A 308 -33.03 -24.77 -33.70
C LYS A 308 -33.97 -25.99 -33.71
N ALA A 309 -34.22 -26.55 -32.52
CA ALA A 309 -35.51 -27.16 -32.16
C ALA A 309 -35.76 -27.09 -30.64
N LYS A 310 -36.67 -26.19 -30.24
CA LYS A 310 -37.52 -26.25 -29.03
C LYS A 310 -38.84 -25.61 -29.50
N PRO A 311 -40.07 -26.00 -29.05
CA PRO A 311 -40.36 -26.65 -27.78
C PRO A 311 -41.43 -27.77 -27.82
N ALA A 312 -41.46 -28.59 -26.77
CA ALA A 312 -42.69 -29.27 -26.36
C ALA A 312 -42.83 -29.15 -24.83
N ALA A 313 -43.87 -28.42 -24.44
CA ALA A 313 -44.41 -28.38 -23.10
C ALA A 313 -44.87 -29.78 -22.68
N LYS A 314 -44.66 -30.13 -21.41
CA LYS A 314 -45.41 -31.21 -20.78
C LYS A 314 -46.06 -30.70 -19.50
N LYS A 315 -47.39 -30.72 -19.55
CA LYS A 315 -48.36 -30.42 -18.51
C LYS A 315 -48.12 -31.25 -17.25
N GLU A 316 -48.19 -30.57 -16.11
CA GLU A 316 -49.09 -30.85 -14.98
C GLU A 316 -49.83 -32.21 -15.01
N LYS A 317 -49.64 -33.01 -13.95
CA LYS A 317 -50.68 -33.88 -13.40
C LYS A 317 -50.35 -34.34 -11.98
N LYS A 318 -51.25 -33.93 -11.08
CA LYS A 318 -51.57 -34.42 -9.72
C LYS A 318 -50.58 -34.16 -8.60
#